data_AF-A0A0F9LAM2-F1
#
_entry.id   AF-A0A0F9LAM2-F1
#
_cell.length_a   1.000
_cell.length_b   1.000
_cell.length_c   1.000
_cell.angle_alpha   90.00
_cell.angle_beta   90.00
_cell.angle_gamma   90.00
#
_symmetry.space_group_name_H-M   'P 1'
#
loop_
_entity.id
_entity.type
_entity.pdbx_description
1 polymer ?
#
loop_
_entity_poly.entity_id
_entity_poly.type
_entity_poly.pdbx_seq_one_letter_code
_entity_poly.pdbx_strand_id
1 'polypeptide(L)'
;MRDRRTIIIKSPQLRKIRNGLRDILLTAVRLEWKKIFDEMNKISRYSDGTKKSVKNMSLTEEAHFRRLQNKQSKLRNIADRSICKCITCGKGDRDMTYNKAYDSWYCTEC
;
A
#
# COMPACT_ATOMS: atom_id res chain seq x y z
N MET A 1 4.92 -6.65 26.49
CA MET A 1 4.12 -6.35 25.28
C MET A 1 2.68 -6.81 25.53
N ARG A 2 1.77 -5.92 25.96
CA ARG A 2 0.47 -6.32 26.57
C ARG A 2 -0.75 -6.38 25.63
N ASP A 3 -0.70 -5.85 24.40
CA ASP A 3 -1.91 -5.77 23.54
C ASP A 3 -1.65 -6.33 22.12
N ARG A 4 -1.55 -7.65 21.97
CA ARG A 4 -1.54 -8.33 20.66
C ARG A 4 -2.86 -9.04 20.41
N ARG A 5 -3.39 -8.95 19.20
CA ARG A 5 -4.61 -9.67 18.78
C ARG A 5 -4.31 -10.52 17.57
N THR A 6 -4.39 -11.84 17.72
CA THR A 6 -4.12 -12.79 16.63
C THR A 6 -5.42 -13.32 16.07
N ILE A 7 -5.53 -13.36 14.74
CA ILE A 7 -6.65 -13.95 14.00
C ILE A 7 -6.13 -15.20 13.30
N ILE A 8 -6.63 -16.36 13.75
CA ILE A 8 -6.30 -17.70 13.23
C ILE A 8 -7.55 -18.31 12.63
N ILE A 9 -7.50 -18.69 11.35
CA ILE A 9 -8.64 -19.34 10.68
C ILE A 9 -8.31 -20.82 10.46
N LYS A 10 -8.93 -21.71 11.25
CA LYS A 10 -8.71 -23.15 11.16
C LYS A 10 -9.25 -23.76 9.86
N SER A 11 -10.47 -23.36 9.45
CA SER A 11 -11.12 -23.90 8.25
C SER A 11 -10.32 -23.56 6.97
N PRO A 12 -9.93 -24.55 6.15
CA PRO A 12 -9.27 -24.32 4.87
C PRO A 12 -10.12 -23.49 3.89
N GLN A 13 -11.44 -23.70 3.90
CA GLN A 13 -12.38 -22.99 3.02
C GLN A 13 -12.44 -21.50 3.39
N LEU A 14 -12.53 -21.19 4.69
CA LEU A 14 -12.51 -19.80 5.15
C LEU A 14 -11.15 -19.11 4.89
N ARG A 15 -10.04 -19.84 4.96
CA ARG A 15 -8.72 -19.33 4.56
C ARG A 15 -8.68 -18.94 3.09
N LYS A 16 -9.26 -19.77 2.21
CA LYS A 16 -9.37 -19.47 0.77
C LYS A 16 -10.18 -18.19 0.52
N ILE A 17 -11.33 -18.05 1.18
CA ILE A 17 -12.18 -16.85 1.08
C ILE A 17 -11.41 -15.61 1.56
N ARG A 18 -10.80 -15.67 2.75
CA ARG A 18 -9.99 -14.58 3.29
C ARG A 18 -8.89 -14.16 2.31
N ASN A 19 -8.13 -15.11 1.76
CA ASN A 19 -7.03 -14.81 0.85
C ASN A 19 -7.56 -14.12 -0.41
N GLY A 20 -8.66 -14.61 -0.99
CA GLY A 20 -9.31 -13.97 -2.14
C GLY A 20 -9.77 -12.53 -1.85
N LEU A 21 -10.38 -12.28 -0.69
CA LEU A 21 -10.80 -10.94 -0.29
C LEU A 21 -9.60 -9.99 -0.12
N ARG A 22 -8.51 -10.46 0.51
CA ARG A 22 -7.28 -9.68 0.65
C ARG A 22 -6.66 -9.35 -0.72
N ASP A 23 -6.63 -10.32 -1.64
CA ASP A 23 -6.09 -10.12 -2.98
C ASP A 23 -6.90 -9.10 -3.79
N ILE A 24 -8.24 -9.12 -3.69
CA ILE A 24 -9.12 -8.12 -4.32
C ILE A 24 -8.76 -6.72 -3.82
N LEU A 25 -8.67 -6.53 -2.50
CA LEU A 25 -8.36 -5.23 -1.90
C LEU A 25 -6.96 -4.74 -2.28
N LEU A 26 -5.95 -5.61 -2.23
CA LEU A 26 -4.59 -5.26 -2.62
C LEU A 26 -4.48 -4.96 -4.12
N THR A 27 -5.25 -5.66 -4.95
CA THR A 27 -5.31 -5.39 -6.40
C THR A 27 -5.94 -4.03 -6.67
N ALA A 28 -7.02 -3.67 -5.98
CA ALA A 28 -7.62 -2.34 -6.09
C ALA A 28 -6.62 -1.24 -5.73
N VAL A 29 -5.85 -1.42 -4.65
CA VAL A 29 -4.77 -0.50 -4.28
C VAL A 29 -3.72 -0.40 -5.39
N ARG A 30 -3.25 -1.52 -5.95
CA ARG A 30 -2.25 -1.53 -7.04
C ARG A 30 -2.74 -0.79 -8.28
N LEU A 31 -4.01 -0.94 -8.65
CA LEU A 31 -4.62 -0.25 -9.79
C LEU A 31 -4.63 1.27 -9.59
N GLU A 32 -5.04 1.74 -8.40
CA GLU A 32 -5.00 3.16 -8.06
C GLU A 32 -3.56 3.69 -7.99
N TRP A 33 -2.63 2.89 -7.48
CA TRP A 33 -1.21 3.23 -7.44
C TRP A 33 -0.63 3.40 -8.83
N LYS A 34 -1.00 2.53 -9.77
CA LYS A 34 -0.59 2.61 -11.18
C LYS A 34 -1.08 3.91 -11.82
N LYS A 35 -2.35 4.28 -11.64
CA LYS A 35 -2.91 5.55 -12.16
C LYS A 35 -2.13 6.77 -11.64
N ILE A 36 -1.88 6.80 -10.34
CA ILE A 36 -1.11 7.90 -9.70
C ILE A 36 0.31 7.94 -10.25
N PHE A 37 0.97 6.79 -10.38
CA PHE A 37 2.33 6.70 -10.92
C PHE A 37 2.40 7.17 -12.38
N ASP A 38 1.42 6.79 -13.20
CA ASP A 38 1.33 7.22 -14.60
C ASP A 38 1.13 8.73 -14.70
N GLU A 39 0.28 9.32 -13.85
CA GLU A 39 0.10 10.78 -13.78
C GLU A 39 1.38 11.50 -13.30
N MET A 40 2.05 10.99 -12.27
CA MET A 40 3.33 11.53 -11.80
C MET A 40 4.41 11.47 -12.87
N ASN A 41 4.45 10.40 -13.67
CA ASN A 41 5.39 10.26 -14.78
C ASN A 41 5.16 11.28 -15.89
N LYS A 42 3.90 11.66 -16.16
CA LYS A 42 3.57 12.71 -17.13
C LYS A 42 4.08 14.08 -16.68
N ILE A 43 3.99 14.38 -15.39
CA ILE A 43 4.45 15.67 -14.82
C ILE A 43 5.99 15.71 -14.69
N SER A 44 6.61 14.56 -14.38
CA SER A 44 8.06 14.46 -14.14
C SER A 44 8.88 14.20 -15.40
N ARG A 45 8.33 14.45 -16.59
CA ARG A 45 9.04 14.34 -17.86
C ARG A 45 8.81 15.58 -18.72
N TYR A 46 9.85 15.96 -19.47
CA TYR A 46 9.72 16.94 -20.54
C TYR A 46 9.12 16.30 -21.79
N SER A 47 8.80 17.11 -22.80
CA SER A 47 8.26 16.65 -24.09
C SER A 47 9.19 15.70 -24.84
N ASP A 48 10.50 15.81 -24.62
CA ASP A 48 11.54 14.91 -25.16
C ASP A 48 11.69 13.59 -24.38
N GLY A 49 10.90 13.40 -23.31
CA GLY A 49 10.91 12.21 -22.47
C GLY A 49 11.98 12.21 -21.36
N THR A 50 12.85 13.23 -21.29
CA THR A 50 13.86 13.36 -20.23
C THR A 50 13.21 13.68 -18.89
N LYS A 51 13.85 13.24 -17.79
CA LYS A 51 13.29 13.37 -16.44
C LYS A 51 13.41 14.81 -15.94
N LYS A 52 12.28 15.41 -15.61
CA LYS A 52 12.16 16.75 -15.03
C LYS A 52 12.39 16.69 -13.52
N SER A 53 13.40 17.43 -13.05
CA SER A 53 13.61 17.65 -11.61
C SER A 53 12.47 18.48 -11.03
N VAL A 54 12.14 18.25 -9.74
CA VAL A 54 11.12 19.06 -9.04
C VAL A 54 11.47 20.55 -9.08
N LYS A 55 12.76 20.90 -9.05
CA LYS A 55 13.22 22.30 -9.14
C LYS A 55 12.87 22.99 -10.47
N ASN A 56 12.62 22.20 -11.51
CA ASN A 56 12.32 22.70 -12.85
C ASN A 56 10.81 22.67 -13.14
N MET A 57 9.98 22.26 -12.18
CA MET A 57 8.53 22.29 -12.28
C MET A 57 8.02 23.72 -12.06
N SER A 58 6.96 24.08 -12.77
CA SER A 58 6.18 25.27 -12.43
C SER A 58 5.51 25.07 -11.06
N LEU A 59 5.08 26.17 -10.43
CA LEU A 59 4.38 26.11 -9.15
C LEU A 59 3.12 25.21 -9.20
N THR A 60 2.41 25.20 -10.33
CA THR A 60 1.21 24.38 -10.52
C THR A 60 1.55 22.90 -10.72
N GLU A 61 2.60 22.59 -11.46
CA GLU A 61 3.12 21.23 -11.63
C GLU A 61 3.63 20.65 -10.31
N GLU A 62 4.41 21.44 -9.55
CA GLU A 62 4.91 21.00 -8.25
C GLU A 62 3.75 20.73 -7.29
N ALA A 63 2.79 21.65 -7.16
CA ALA A 63 1.62 21.46 -6.31
C ALA A 63 0.83 20.20 -6.70
N HIS A 64 0.64 19.96 -8.00
CA HIS A 64 0.00 18.75 -8.50
C HIS A 64 0.80 17.50 -8.13
N PHE A 65 2.10 17.50 -8.39
CA PHE A 65 2.99 16.37 -8.11
C PHE A 65 3.00 16.03 -6.61
N ARG A 66 3.07 17.03 -5.74
CA ARG A 66 2.99 16.86 -4.27
C ARG A 66 1.66 16.26 -3.83
N ARG A 67 0.54 16.71 -4.43
CA ARG A 67 -0.79 16.13 -4.16
C ARG A 67 -0.84 14.64 -4.53
N LEU A 68 -0.29 14.26 -5.67
CA LEU A 68 -0.20 12.86 -6.10
C LEU A 68 0.70 12.04 -5.17
N GLN A 69 1.86 12.58 -4.79
CA GLN A 69 2.77 11.95 -3.83
C GLN A 69 2.11 11.70 -2.46
N ASN A 70 1.31 12.65 -1.99
CA ASN A 70 0.53 12.50 -0.75
C ASN A 70 -0.53 11.40 -0.88
N LYS A 71 -1.26 11.37 -2.00
CA LYS A 71 -2.25 10.32 -2.28
C LYS A 71 -1.59 8.94 -2.36
N GLN A 72 -0.44 8.85 -3.03
CA GLN A 72 0.37 7.63 -3.14
C GLN A 72 0.80 7.12 -1.76
N SER A 73 1.31 8.02 -0.91
CA SER A 73 1.77 7.71 0.44
C SER A 73 0.62 7.28 1.34
N LYS A 74 -0.53 7.95 1.25
CA LYS A 74 -1.75 7.58 1.98
C LYS A 74 -2.23 6.18 1.61
N LEU A 75 -2.34 5.87 0.32
CA LEU A 75 -2.76 4.54 -0.14
C LEU A 75 -1.78 3.44 0.29
N ARG A 76 -0.48 3.71 0.17
CA ARG A 76 0.56 2.79 0.64
C ARG A 76 0.42 2.52 2.14
N ASN A 77 0.31 3.55 2.96
CA ASN A 77 0.15 3.41 4.41
C ASN A 77 -1.09 2.60 4.78
N ILE A 78 -2.23 2.85 4.11
CA ILE A 78 -3.46 2.09 4.35
C ILE A 78 -3.24 0.60 4.04
N ALA A 79 -2.60 0.29 2.91
CA ALA A 79 -2.34 -1.11 2.53
C ALA A 79 -1.33 -1.78 3.48
N ASP A 80 -0.22 -1.09 3.79
CA ASP A 80 0.87 -1.58 4.64
C ASP A 80 0.43 -1.82 6.09
N ARG A 81 -0.50 -1.02 6.61
CA ARG A 81 -1.09 -1.18 7.95
C ARG A 81 -2.38 -1.99 7.98
N SER A 82 -2.85 -2.51 6.86
CA SER A 82 -4.06 -3.34 6.83
C SER A 82 -3.74 -4.79 7.19
N ILE A 83 -4.76 -5.54 7.63
CA ILE A 83 -4.67 -6.99 7.81
C ILE A 83 -4.43 -7.75 6.49
N CYS A 84 -4.48 -7.07 5.33
CA CYS A 84 -4.38 -7.72 4.03
C CYS A 84 -2.97 -8.23 3.71
N LYS A 85 -1.95 -7.69 4.37
CA LYS A 85 -0.56 -8.17 4.22
C LYS A 85 0.25 -7.91 5.49
N CYS A 86 1.27 -8.72 5.70
CA CYS A 86 2.26 -8.49 6.74
C CYS A 86 3.10 -7.26 6.39
N ILE A 87 3.24 -6.31 7.32
CA ILE A 87 4.08 -5.12 7.12
C ILE A 87 5.56 -5.46 6.94
N THR A 88 6.00 -6.62 7.45
CA THR A 88 7.41 -7.05 7.42
C THR A 88 7.75 -7.83 6.15
N CYS A 89 7.00 -8.89 5.84
CA CYS A 89 7.32 -9.79 4.72
C CYS A 89 6.37 -9.66 3.51
N GLY A 90 5.34 -8.82 3.59
CA GLY A 90 4.38 -8.57 2.50
C GLY A 90 3.40 -9.71 2.21
N LYS A 91 3.55 -10.88 2.83
CA LYS A 91 2.65 -12.03 2.64
C LYS A 91 1.26 -11.74 3.20
N GLY A 92 0.22 -12.04 2.43
CA GLY A 92 -1.20 -11.80 2.78
C GLY A 92 -2.02 -13.08 2.99
N ASP A 93 -1.43 -14.24 2.75
CA ASP A 93 -2.07 -15.55 2.79
C ASP A 93 -1.99 -16.25 4.17
N ARG A 94 -1.34 -15.60 5.14
CA ARG A 94 -1.06 -16.12 6.48
C ARG A 94 -2.03 -15.59 7.54
N ASP A 95 -2.04 -16.27 8.68
CA ASP A 95 -2.68 -15.75 9.88
C ASP A 95 -1.93 -14.51 10.38
N MET A 96 -2.66 -13.58 11.01
CA MET A 96 -2.15 -12.24 11.29
C MET A 96 -2.31 -11.90 12.76
N THR A 97 -1.32 -11.19 13.29
CA THR A 97 -1.31 -10.60 14.63
C THR A 97 -1.23 -9.09 14.51
N TYR A 98 -2.22 -8.41 15.09
CA TYR A 98 -2.18 -6.96 15.27
C TYR A 98 -1.31 -6.62 16.48
N ASN A 99 -0.37 -5.69 16.30
CA ASN A 99 0.43 -5.13 17.36
C ASN A 99 0.04 -3.65 17.55
N LYS A 100 -0.62 -3.37 18.68
CA LYS A 100 -1.11 -2.02 19.01
C LYS A 100 0.01 -0.99 19.16
N ALA A 101 1.19 -1.38 19.63
CA ALA A 101 2.31 -0.45 19.81
C ALA A 101 2.83 0.14 18.48
N TYR A 102 2.68 -0.62 17.39
CA TYR A 102 3.09 -0.21 16.05
C TYR A 102 1.91 0.09 15.12
N ASP A 103 0.68 -0.03 15.61
CA ASP A 103 -0.56 0.09 14.82
C ASP A 103 -0.47 -0.68 13.48
N SER A 104 -0.01 -1.94 13.55
CA SER A 104 0.38 -2.70 12.36
C SER A 104 0.09 -4.19 12.48
N TRP A 105 -0.09 -4.84 11.33
CA TRP A 105 -0.31 -6.29 11.24
C TRP A 105 0.94 -7.02 10.77
N TYR A 106 1.22 -8.12 11.46
CA TYR A 106 2.34 -9.03 11.19
C TYR A 106 1.76 -10.41 10.92
N CYS A 107 2.34 -11.17 10.00
CA CYS A 107 1.96 -12.58 9.92
C CYS A 107 2.49 -13.32 11.15
N THR A 108 1.87 -14.43 11.53
CA THR A 108 2.26 -15.24 12.71
C THR A 108 3.67 -15.86 12.61
N GLU A 109 4.33 -15.73 11.46
CA GLU A 109 5.70 -16.18 11.22
C GLU A 109 6.74 -15.03 11.31
N CYS A 110 6.32 -13.79 11.59
CA CYS A 110 7.17 -12.62 11.81
C CYS A 110 7.02 -12.12 13.26
#